data_AF-A0A956I270-F1
#
_entry.id   AF-A0A956I270-F1
#
_cell.length_a   1.000
_cell.length_b   1.000
_cell.length_c   1.000
_cell.angle_alpha   90.00
_cell.angle_beta   90.00
_cell.angle_gamma   90.00
#
_symmetry.space_group_name_H-M   'P 1'
#
loop_
_entity.id
_entity.type
_entity.pdbx_description
1 polymer ?
#
loop_
_entity_poly.entity_id
_entity_poly.type
_entity_poly.pdbx_seq_one_letter_code
_entity_poly.pdbx_strand_id
1 'polypeptide(L)'
;VGHSNGGFMAYRLACDSADLVTGIASLAGSDAVSGTLGCDPVADVAVLEIHGDADGTVSYDGGSIAGLDYPSSEVAVSSWADRLGCTATSDGAPLDLVTDLDGAETRVLDHTGCVGASLWTMQGADHIPSLTGDFTPSVIAWLRAHARPPR
;
A
#
# COMPACT_ATOMS: atom_id res chain seq x y z
N VAL A 1 -3.14 -6.13 7.30
CA VAL A 1 -3.87 -4.88 7.00
C VAL A 1 -3.70 -3.95 8.18
N GLY A 2 -3.36 -2.68 7.96
CA GLY A 2 -3.29 -1.67 9.02
C GLY A 2 -3.63 -0.28 8.49
N HIS A 3 -4.23 0.56 9.33
CA HIS A 3 -4.62 1.94 9.01
C HIS A 3 -3.75 2.97 9.74
N SER A 4 -3.37 4.07 9.09
CA SER A 4 -2.58 5.16 9.68
C SER A 4 -1.26 4.64 10.25
N ASN A 5 -0.98 4.83 11.54
CA ASN A 5 0.15 4.20 12.24
C ASN A 5 0.19 2.67 12.07
N GLY A 6 -0.96 2.01 11.94
CA GLY A 6 -1.04 0.59 11.61
C GLY A 6 -0.54 0.26 10.19
N GLY A 7 -0.67 1.19 9.24
CA GLY A 7 -0.12 1.09 7.89
C GLY A 7 1.40 1.17 7.90
N PHE A 8 1.97 2.16 8.61
CA PHE A 8 3.43 2.21 8.87
C PHE A 8 3.95 0.93 9.54
N MET A 9 3.22 0.42 10.54
CA MET A 9 3.55 -0.86 11.19
C MET A 9 3.45 -2.06 10.23
N ALA A 10 2.55 -2.03 9.24
CA ALA A 10 2.44 -3.08 8.25
C ALA A 10 3.69 -3.11 7.34
N TYR A 11 4.16 -1.96 6.86
CA TYR A 11 5.45 -1.87 6.15
C TYR A 11 6.62 -2.37 7.00
N ARG A 12 6.66 -1.97 8.27
CA ARG A 12 7.69 -2.43 9.20
C ARG A 12 7.66 -3.95 9.37
N LEU A 13 6.47 -4.54 9.46
CA LEU A 13 6.30 -5.99 9.54
C LEU A 13 6.79 -6.70 8.28
N ALA A 14 6.48 -6.16 7.09
CA ALA A 14 6.98 -6.71 5.83
C ALA A 14 8.51 -6.65 5.74
N CYS A 15 9.13 -5.60 6.29
CA CYS A 15 10.58 -5.44 6.34
C CYS A 15 11.26 -6.38 7.36
N ASP A 16 10.74 -6.44 8.58
CA ASP A 16 11.40 -7.11 9.72
C ASP A 16 11.08 -8.59 9.87
N SER A 17 9.94 -9.05 9.33
CA SER A 17 9.39 -10.38 9.61
C SER A 17 8.68 -10.95 8.39
N ALA A 18 9.38 -10.89 7.25
CA ALA A 18 8.89 -11.28 5.94
C ALA A 18 8.56 -12.78 5.82
N ASP A 19 9.02 -13.60 6.78
CA ASP A 19 8.69 -15.01 6.93
C ASP A 19 7.28 -15.25 7.51
N LEU A 20 6.72 -14.29 8.26
CA LEU A 20 5.42 -14.41 8.92
C LEU A 20 4.23 -14.07 8.01
N VAL A 21 4.45 -13.26 6.98
CA VAL A 21 3.39 -12.77 6.08
C VAL A 21 3.76 -13.00 4.62
N THR A 22 2.74 -13.15 3.77
CA THR A 22 2.92 -13.22 2.30
C THR A 22 2.57 -11.92 1.61
N GLY A 23 1.84 -11.04 2.30
CA GLY A 23 1.48 -9.73 1.80
C GLY A 23 0.92 -8.85 2.90
N ILE A 24 1.03 -7.54 2.70
CA ILE A 24 0.49 -6.52 3.59
C ILE A 24 -0.45 -5.60 2.80
N ALA A 25 -1.33 -4.93 3.54
CA ALA A 25 -2.08 -3.79 3.03
C ALA A 25 -2.00 -2.67 4.05
N SER A 26 -1.67 -1.47 3.58
CA SER A 26 -1.59 -0.22 4.34
C SER A 26 -2.69 0.70 3.83
N LEU A 27 -3.50 1.23 4.74
CA LEU A 27 -4.50 2.26 4.47
C LEU A 27 -4.06 3.55 5.13
N ALA A 28 -3.92 4.65 4.39
CA ALA A 28 -3.54 5.96 4.92
C ALA A 28 -2.22 5.92 5.74
N GLY A 29 -1.29 5.05 5.34
CA GLY A 29 0.04 4.91 5.93
C GLY A 29 1.13 5.21 4.91
N SER A 30 2.39 4.94 5.22
CA SER A 30 3.45 4.96 4.21
C SER A 30 4.59 4.05 4.68
N ASP A 31 5.51 3.76 3.76
CA ASP A 31 6.79 3.20 4.17
C ASP A 31 7.57 4.25 4.98
N ALA A 32 8.33 3.82 5.99
CA ALA A 32 9.25 4.74 6.65
C ALA A 32 10.53 4.82 5.82
N VAL A 33 11.16 6.00 5.73
CA VAL A 33 12.31 6.30 4.83
C VAL A 33 13.15 5.06 4.48
N SER A 34 13.03 4.68 3.20
CA SER A 34 13.89 3.76 2.48
C SER A 34 15.35 4.18 2.68
N GLY A 35 16.07 3.53 3.61
CA GLY A 35 17.48 3.80 3.92
C GLY A 35 17.86 3.65 5.39
N THR A 36 16.94 3.85 6.33
CA THR A 36 17.20 3.62 7.77
C THR A 36 16.82 2.21 8.23
N LEU A 37 15.83 1.61 7.58
CA LEU A 37 15.41 0.24 7.82
C LEU A 37 16.14 -0.67 6.83
N GLY A 38 17.24 -1.30 7.28
CA GLY A 38 17.93 -2.34 6.51
C GLY A 38 17.03 -3.57 6.36
N CYS A 39 16.12 -3.54 5.38
CA CYS A 39 15.29 -4.68 5.01
C CYS A 39 16.15 -5.61 4.14
N ASP A 40 16.87 -6.54 4.77
CA ASP A 40 17.72 -7.47 4.05
C ASP A 40 17.61 -8.90 4.62
N PRO A 41 17.19 -9.92 3.83
CA PRO A 41 16.61 -9.82 2.49
C PRO A 41 15.11 -9.51 2.55
N VAL A 42 14.63 -8.68 1.61
CA VAL A 42 13.20 -8.49 1.34
C VAL A 42 12.65 -9.85 0.89
N ALA A 43 12.01 -10.59 1.79
CA ALA A 43 11.32 -11.79 1.37
C ALA A 43 10.11 -11.41 0.52
N ASP A 44 9.67 -12.35 -0.31
CA ASP A 44 8.50 -12.35 -1.18
C ASP A 44 7.20 -11.94 -0.45
N VAL A 45 7.07 -10.66 -0.09
CA VAL A 45 5.92 -10.06 0.61
C VAL A 45 5.33 -9.01 -0.30
N ALA A 46 4.13 -9.28 -0.81
CA ALA A 46 3.42 -8.34 -1.65
C ALA A 46 2.96 -7.11 -0.85
N VAL A 47 3.00 -5.92 -1.45
CA VAL A 47 2.61 -4.66 -0.79
C VAL A 47 1.42 -4.03 -1.49
N LEU A 48 0.36 -3.73 -0.74
CA LEU A 48 -0.73 -2.88 -1.21
C LEU A 48 -0.76 -1.59 -0.37
N GLU A 49 -0.53 -0.45 -1.01
CA GLU A 49 -0.80 0.87 -0.44
C GLU A 49 -2.16 1.37 -0.91
N ILE A 50 -2.97 1.85 0.02
CA ILE A 50 -4.29 2.42 -0.23
C ILE A 50 -4.31 3.79 0.43
N HIS A 51 -4.45 4.85 -0.35
CA HIS A 51 -4.23 6.19 0.17
C HIS A 51 -5.16 7.22 -0.46
N GLY A 52 -5.73 8.09 0.36
CA GLY A 52 -6.53 9.22 -0.10
C GLY A 52 -5.62 10.36 -0.55
N ASP A 53 -5.84 10.92 -1.74
CA ASP A 53 -5.02 12.04 -2.23
C ASP A 53 -5.33 13.38 -1.53
N ALA A 54 -6.41 13.43 -0.74
CA ALA A 54 -6.79 14.56 0.11
C ALA A 54 -6.52 14.30 1.61
N ASP A 55 -5.70 13.31 1.93
CA ASP A 55 -5.31 13.00 3.31
C ASP A 55 -4.51 14.15 3.94
N GLY A 56 -5.13 14.83 4.92
CA GLY A 56 -4.55 15.94 5.65
C GLY A 56 -3.70 15.56 6.87
N THR A 57 -3.56 14.27 7.18
CA THR A 57 -2.80 13.77 8.35
C THR A 57 -1.52 13.08 7.93
N VAL A 58 -1.63 12.12 7.00
CA VAL A 58 -0.50 11.47 6.33
C VAL A 58 -0.59 11.89 4.87
N SER A 59 0.27 12.83 4.47
CA SER A 59 0.20 13.43 3.14
C SER A 59 0.50 12.39 2.06
N TYR A 60 -0.38 12.28 1.06
CA TYR A 60 -0.18 11.43 -0.12
C TYR A 60 1.15 11.75 -0.84
N ASP A 61 1.54 13.02 -0.88
CA ASP A 61 2.77 13.50 -1.50
C ASP A 61 4.01 13.31 -0.62
N GLY A 62 3.86 12.68 0.55
CA GLY A 62 4.92 12.50 1.52
C GLY A 62 5.02 13.68 2.48
N GLY A 63 5.84 13.51 3.52
CA GLY A 63 5.96 14.52 4.57
C GLY A 63 6.81 14.06 5.74
N SER A 64 6.57 14.68 6.90
CA SER A 64 7.27 14.37 8.14
C SER A 64 6.30 14.35 9.31
N ILE A 65 6.29 13.27 10.10
CA ILE A 65 5.50 13.15 11.33
C ILE A 65 6.47 13.02 12.49
N ALA A 66 6.37 13.95 13.46
CA ALA A 66 7.25 13.98 14.62
C ALA A 66 8.77 13.97 14.29
N GLY A 67 9.15 14.54 13.14
CA GLY A 67 10.54 14.58 12.66
C GLY A 67 11.03 13.29 11.98
N LEU A 68 10.12 12.34 11.73
CA LEU A 68 10.36 11.17 10.90
C LEU A 68 9.75 11.40 9.53
N ASP A 69 10.62 11.45 8.52
CA ASP A 69 10.19 11.63 7.14
C ASP A 69 9.58 10.34 6.58
N TYR A 70 8.67 10.50 5.63
CA TYR A 70 8.10 9.41 4.84
C TYR A 70 7.92 9.88 3.39
N PRO A 71 8.10 8.97 2.41
CA PRO A 71 7.93 9.29 1.00
C PRO A 71 6.46 9.45 0.64
N SER A 72 6.21 9.98 -0.57
CA SER A 72 4.88 9.92 -1.18
C SER A 72 4.42 8.47 -1.37
N SER A 73 3.10 8.26 -1.46
CA SER A 73 2.54 6.92 -1.71
C SER A 73 3.09 6.30 -3.00
N GLU A 74 3.31 7.12 -4.04
CA GLU A 74 3.93 6.67 -5.29
C GLU A 74 5.37 6.22 -5.10
N VAL A 75 6.19 7.01 -4.39
CA VAL A 75 7.60 6.66 -4.13
C VAL A 75 7.71 5.47 -3.17
N ALA A 76 6.80 5.35 -2.20
CA ALA A 76 6.73 4.21 -1.29
C ALA A 76 6.55 2.90 -2.07
N VAL A 77 5.49 2.83 -2.90
CA VAL A 77 5.16 1.64 -3.68
C VAL A 77 6.21 1.37 -4.74
N SER A 78 6.71 2.38 -5.45
CA SER A 78 7.75 2.17 -6.47
C SER A 78 9.06 1.66 -5.86
N SER A 79 9.46 2.19 -4.70
CA SER A 79 10.66 1.72 -3.99
C SER A 79 10.51 0.27 -3.52
N TRP A 80 9.31 -0.13 -3.09
CA TRP A 80 9.02 -1.53 -2.76
C TRP A 80 9.02 -2.42 -3.99
N ALA A 81 8.43 -1.97 -5.09
CA ALA A 81 8.42 -2.69 -6.35
C ALA A 81 9.85 -2.95 -6.87
N ASP A 82 10.73 -1.94 -6.79
CA ASP A 82 12.13 -2.06 -7.18
C ASP A 82 12.87 -3.10 -6.32
N ARG A 83 12.63 -3.09 -5.00
CA ARG A 83 13.20 -4.09 -4.07
C ARG A 83 12.72 -5.50 -4.35
N LEU A 84 11.45 -5.66 -4.76
CA LEU A 84 10.85 -6.93 -5.14
C LEU A 84 11.21 -7.37 -6.57
N GLY A 85 11.96 -6.55 -7.33
CA GLY A 85 12.38 -6.85 -8.69
C GLY A 85 11.23 -6.84 -9.69
N CYS A 86 10.17 -6.05 -9.46
CA CYS A 86 9.07 -5.89 -10.40
C CYS A 86 9.58 -5.28 -11.73
N THR A 87 9.10 -5.78 -12.86
CA THR A 87 9.64 -5.45 -14.19
C THR A 87 8.69 -4.68 -15.07
N ALA A 88 7.43 -4.55 -14.67
CA ALA A 88 6.40 -3.89 -15.46
C ALA A 88 5.36 -3.22 -14.56
N THR A 89 4.60 -2.30 -15.14
CA THR A 89 3.44 -1.70 -14.52
C THR A 89 2.20 -1.90 -15.39
N SER A 90 1.03 -1.94 -14.77
CA SER A 90 -0.26 -1.97 -15.44
C SER A 90 -1.30 -1.19 -14.65
N ASP A 91 -2.23 -0.54 -15.35
CA ASP A 91 -3.40 0.07 -14.72
C ASP A 91 -4.50 -1.00 -14.53
N GLY A 92 -5.01 -1.09 -13.31
CA GLY A 92 -6.16 -1.91 -12.97
C GLY A 92 -7.49 -1.23 -13.32
N ALA A 93 -8.59 -1.99 -13.27
CA ALA A 93 -9.91 -1.38 -13.33
C ALA A 93 -10.13 -0.49 -12.08
N PRO A 94 -10.72 0.70 -12.22
CA PRO A 94 -10.99 1.55 -11.06
C PRO A 94 -11.99 0.89 -10.12
N LEU A 95 -11.86 1.19 -8.82
CA LEU A 95 -12.69 0.64 -7.74
C LEU A 95 -13.55 1.74 -7.10
N ASP A 96 -14.71 1.37 -6.58
CA ASP A 96 -15.64 2.23 -5.82
C ASP A 96 -15.54 1.87 -4.34
N LEU A 97 -14.68 2.59 -3.62
CA LEU A 97 -14.25 2.22 -2.26
C LEU A 97 -14.65 3.24 -1.19
N VAL A 98 -15.10 4.44 -1.58
CA VAL A 98 -15.45 5.53 -0.66
C VAL A 98 -16.90 5.99 -0.88
N THR A 99 -17.73 5.80 0.14
CA THR A 99 -19.20 5.93 0.11
C THR A 99 -19.71 7.33 -0.25
N ASP A 100 -18.97 8.37 0.11
CA ASP A 100 -19.32 9.76 -0.08
C ASP A 100 -18.63 10.41 -1.29
N LEU A 101 -17.99 9.60 -2.14
CA LEU A 101 -17.39 10.02 -3.40
C LEU A 101 -18.11 9.32 -4.57
N ASP A 102 -18.37 10.08 -5.64
CA ASP A 102 -19.19 9.59 -6.75
C ASP A 102 -18.38 8.74 -7.74
N GLY A 103 -18.87 7.52 -8.01
CA GLY A 103 -18.33 6.64 -9.05
C GLY A 103 -17.16 5.78 -8.57
N ALA A 104 -16.45 5.13 -9.49
CA ALA A 104 -15.25 4.37 -9.15
C ALA A 104 -14.04 5.32 -9.02
N GLU A 105 -13.91 5.95 -7.87
CA GLU A 105 -12.95 7.00 -7.54
C GLU A 105 -11.53 6.49 -7.30
N THR A 106 -11.39 5.20 -6.99
CA THR A 106 -10.09 4.61 -6.67
C THR A 106 -9.34 4.18 -7.92
N ARG A 107 -8.22 4.84 -8.21
CA ARG A 107 -7.27 4.46 -9.29
C ARG A 107 -6.37 3.33 -8.81
N VAL A 108 -6.18 2.30 -9.63
CA VAL A 108 -5.32 1.15 -9.33
C VAL A 108 -4.09 1.15 -10.25
N LEU A 109 -2.90 1.21 -9.65
CA LEU A 109 -1.61 0.99 -10.33
C LEU A 109 -0.96 -0.28 -9.76
N ASP A 110 -0.64 -1.24 -10.62
CA ASP A 110 0.00 -2.49 -10.25
C ASP A 110 1.43 -2.56 -10.79
N HIS A 111 2.39 -2.91 -9.95
CA HIS A 111 3.73 -3.34 -10.33
C HIS A 111 3.76 -4.88 -10.38
N THR A 112 4.15 -5.41 -11.54
CA THR A 112 4.06 -6.84 -11.88
C THR A 112 5.42 -7.41 -12.31
N GLY A 113 5.47 -8.72 -12.55
CA GLY A 113 6.73 -9.44 -12.83
C GLY A 113 7.50 -9.86 -11.56
N CYS A 114 6.89 -9.65 -10.40
CA CYS A 114 7.38 -9.97 -9.06
C CYS A 114 6.20 -10.53 -8.24
N VAL A 115 6.36 -10.66 -6.92
CA VAL A 115 5.26 -11.06 -6.01
C VAL A 115 4.14 -10.03 -5.86
N GLY A 116 4.34 -8.80 -6.35
CA GLY A 116 3.31 -7.76 -6.47
C GLY A 116 3.52 -6.56 -5.55
N ALA A 117 3.38 -5.36 -6.11
CA ALA A 117 3.24 -4.12 -5.34
C ALA A 117 2.20 -3.23 -6.02
N SER A 118 1.20 -2.76 -5.29
CA SER A 118 0.08 -2.00 -5.86
C SER A 118 -0.18 -0.72 -5.09
N LEU A 119 -0.60 0.33 -5.80
CA LEU A 119 -1.08 1.58 -5.25
C LEU A 119 -2.55 1.78 -5.64
N TRP A 120 -3.41 1.95 -4.64
CA TRP A 120 -4.81 2.33 -4.78
C TRP A 120 -4.98 3.78 -4.30
N THR A 121 -5.08 4.71 -5.24
CA THR A 121 -5.30 6.13 -4.95
C THR A 121 -6.79 6.41 -4.88
N MET A 122 -7.33 6.68 -3.69
CA MET A 122 -8.74 7.07 -3.48
C MET A 122 -8.87 8.58 -3.74
N GLN A 123 -9.34 8.94 -4.94
CA GLN A 123 -9.37 10.34 -5.38
C GLN A 123 -10.40 11.16 -4.60
N GLY A 124 -9.97 12.18 -3.87
CA GLY A 124 -10.78 13.06 -3.03
C GLY A 124 -10.99 12.55 -1.60
N ALA A 125 -10.42 11.40 -1.24
CA ALA A 125 -10.60 10.80 0.07
C ALA A 125 -9.64 11.39 1.12
N ASP A 126 -10.13 11.50 2.36
CA ASP A 126 -9.36 12.00 3.50
C ASP A 126 -8.62 10.88 4.27
N HIS A 127 -8.11 11.19 5.47
CA HIS A 127 -7.38 10.23 6.31
C HIS A 127 -8.24 9.10 6.88
N ILE A 128 -9.55 9.31 7.03
CA ILE A 128 -10.49 8.36 7.64
C ILE A 128 -11.70 8.24 6.70
N PRO A 129 -11.48 7.66 5.50
CA PRO A 129 -12.51 7.63 4.48
C PRO A 129 -13.71 6.79 4.92
N SER A 130 -14.91 7.18 4.50
CA SER A 130 -16.14 6.41 4.73
C SER A 130 -16.21 5.23 3.75
N LEU A 131 -15.62 4.09 4.11
CA LEU A 131 -15.44 2.97 3.19
C LEU A 131 -16.75 2.29 2.76
N THR A 132 -16.86 1.91 1.48
CA THR A 132 -17.98 1.11 0.95
C THR A 132 -17.93 -0.33 1.46
N GLY A 133 -19.03 -1.08 1.23
CA GLY A 133 -19.07 -2.51 1.50
C GLY A 133 -18.06 -3.34 0.68
N ASP A 134 -17.55 -2.79 -0.43
CA ASP A 134 -16.65 -3.47 -1.36
C ASP A 134 -15.17 -3.33 -0.99
N PHE A 135 -14.82 -2.40 -0.09
CA PHE A 135 -13.44 -2.21 0.37
C PHE A 135 -12.82 -3.50 0.94
N THR A 136 -13.46 -4.09 1.94
CA THR A 136 -12.90 -5.27 2.61
C THR A 136 -12.79 -6.47 1.65
N PRO A 137 -13.84 -6.83 0.88
CA PRO A 137 -13.73 -7.86 -0.16
C PRO A 137 -12.59 -7.62 -1.14
N SER A 138 -12.41 -6.39 -1.61
CA SER A 138 -11.37 -6.03 -2.58
C SER A 138 -9.96 -6.22 -2.00
N VAL A 139 -9.70 -5.71 -0.79
CA VAL A 139 -8.40 -5.86 -0.11
C VAL A 139 -8.08 -7.33 0.14
N ILE A 140 -9.06 -8.11 0.61
CA ILE A 140 -8.86 -9.54 0.85
C ILE A 140 -8.64 -10.32 -0.44
N ALA A 141 -9.36 -9.98 -1.52
CA ALA A 141 -9.14 -10.59 -2.83
C ALA A 141 -7.72 -10.32 -3.34
N TRP A 142 -7.26 -9.08 -3.24
CA TRP A 142 -5.89 -8.70 -3.61
C TRP A 142 -4.84 -9.47 -2.80
N LEU A 143 -4.99 -9.54 -1.46
CA LEU A 143 -4.06 -10.26 -0.59
C LEU A 143 -4.01 -11.77 -0.90
N ARG A 144 -5.16 -12.37 -1.24
CA ARG A 144 -5.24 -13.79 -1.62
C ARG A 144 -4.60 -14.07 -2.98
N ALA A 145 -4.74 -13.14 -3.93
CA ALA A 145 -4.13 -13.27 -5.26
C ALA A 145 -2.59 -13.25 -5.21
N HIS A 146 -2.03 -12.58 -4.21
CA HIS A 146 -0.58 -12.48 -3.98
C HIS A 146 -0.06 -13.37 -2.85
N ALA A 147 -0.85 -14.36 -2.40
CA ALA A 147 -0.40 -15.31 -1.39
C ALA A 147 0.68 -16.24 -1.95
N ARG A 148 1.76 -16.48 -1.18
CA ARG A 148 2.76 -17.49 -1.54
C ARG A 148 2.11 -18.88 -1.63
N PRO A 149 2.52 -19.73 -2.58
CA PRO A 149 2.07 -21.12 -2.61
C PRO A 149 2.38 -21.82 -1.28
N PRO A 150 1.51 -22.73 -0.81
CA PRO A 150 1.83 -23.55 0.37
C PRO A 150 3.12 -24.35 0.10
N ARG A 151 4.02 -24.36 1.07
CA ARG A 151 5.26 -25.14 1.05
C ARG A 151 5.01 -26.63 1.23
#